data_AF-A0A7I4YP55-F1
#
_entry.id   AF-A0A7I4YP55-F1
#
_cell.length_a   1.000
_cell.length_b   1.000
_cell.length_c   1.000
_cell.angle_alpha   90.00
_cell.angle_beta   90.00
_cell.angle_gamma   90.00
#
_symmetry.space_group_name_H-M   'P 1'
#
loop_
_entity.id
_entity.type
_entity.pdbx_description
1 polymer ?
#
loop_
_entity_poly.entity_id
_entity_poly.type
_entity_poly.pdbx_seq_one_letter_code
_entity_poly.pdbx_strand_id
1 'polypeptide(L)'
;MFGVPDENILTMEVFDRGVGHYTQVAWQSSDKIGCTVEWCPTMTLVACEYNPAGNRINHYIYDIGDPCTTDEDCQCTGCTCSRDEALCIPPGYTTVMPPTTEKPTTTPKIYHPGGMCPENNNGMTDEARQMFVDKHNEYRSLIAKGLAHNNLGGLLQRRQK
;
A
#
# COMPACT_ATOMS: atom_id res chain seq x y z
N MET A 1 14.46 19.38 -9.43
CA MET A 1 13.95 18.03 -9.77
C MET A 1 12.74 17.76 -8.88
N PHE A 2 11.58 17.43 -9.43
CA PHE A 2 10.37 17.15 -8.65
C PHE A 2 10.21 15.64 -8.47
N GLY A 3 9.75 15.20 -7.30
CA GLY A 3 9.52 13.79 -7.01
C GLY A 3 10.76 13.00 -6.56
N VAL A 4 10.60 11.68 -6.53
CA VAL A 4 11.62 10.69 -6.19
C VAL A 4 12.55 10.45 -7.39
N PRO A 5 13.88 10.37 -7.18
CA PRO A 5 14.83 10.20 -8.27
C PRO A 5 14.94 8.74 -8.74
N ASP A 6 15.63 8.53 -9.87
CA ASP A 6 15.72 7.22 -10.54
C ASP A 6 16.44 6.17 -9.69
N GLU A 7 17.32 6.58 -8.78
CA GLU A 7 18.02 5.72 -7.84
C GLU A 7 17.09 5.15 -6.77
N ASN A 8 15.86 5.69 -6.62
CA ASN A 8 14.83 5.28 -5.65
C ASN A 8 15.29 5.30 -4.18
N ILE A 9 16.30 6.12 -3.86
CA ILE A 9 16.79 6.33 -2.50
C ILE A 9 16.15 7.58 -1.92
N LEU A 10 15.57 7.47 -0.72
CA LEU A 10 15.04 8.60 0.02
C LEU A 10 16.15 9.30 0.81
N THR A 11 16.91 10.18 0.17
CA THR A 11 17.83 11.09 0.88
C THR A 11 17.06 12.21 1.58
N MET A 12 17.71 12.97 2.47
CA MET A 12 17.09 14.15 3.09
C MET A 12 16.68 15.19 2.03
N GLU A 13 17.55 15.44 1.05
CA GLU A 13 17.25 16.36 -0.07
C GLU A 13 16.02 15.92 -0.87
N VAL A 14 15.82 14.61 -1.04
CA VAL A 14 14.63 14.07 -1.71
C VAL A 14 13.40 14.21 -0.81
N PHE A 15 13.51 13.92 0.48
CA PHE A 15 12.42 14.06 1.45
C PHE A 15 11.90 15.51 1.51
N ASP A 16 12.80 16.49 1.52
CA ASP A 16 12.49 17.92 1.55
C ASP A 16 11.73 18.43 0.30
N ARG A 17 11.61 17.59 -0.75
CA ARG A 17 10.75 17.87 -1.91
C ARG A 17 9.26 17.60 -1.62
N GLY A 18 8.90 17.16 -0.41
CA GLY A 18 7.52 16.89 0.00
C GLY A 18 6.99 15.54 -0.47
N VAL A 19 7.86 14.56 -0.71
CA VAL A 19 7.47 13.22 -1.23
C VAL A 19 7.08 12.21 -0.14
N GLY A 20 7.19 12.59 1.14
CA GLY A 20 7.06 11.69 2.28
C GLY A 20 5.77 10.86 2.34
N HIS A 21 4.64 11.42 1.88
CA HIS A 21 3.39 10.67 1.81
C HIS A 21 3.43 9.58 0.73
N TYR A 22 3.90 9.92 -0.48
CA TYR A 22 4.08 8.94 -1.56
C TYR A 22 5.05 7.84 -1.14
N THR A 23 6.20 8.19 -0.58
CA THR A 23 7.22 7.20 -0.21
C THR A 23 6.74 6.29 0.90
N GLN A 24 5.89 6.76 1.82
CA GLN A 24 5.30 5.89 2.83
C GLN A 24 4.29 4.91 2.25
N VAL A 25 3.44 5.33 1.31
CA VAL A 25 2.50 4.44 0.60
C VAL A 25 3.28 3.36 -0.18
N ALA A 26 4.37 3.76 -0.84
CA ALA A 26 5.19 2.89 -1.68
C ALA A 26 6.23 2.08 -0.90
N TRP A 27 6.37 2.28 0.41
CA TRP A 27 7.46 1.69 1.17
C TRP A 27 7.36 0.16 1.20
N GLN A 28 8.36 -0.54 0.66
CA GLN A 28 8.26 -1.98 0.41
C GLN A 28 7.98 -2.78 1.69
N SER A 29 8.66 -2.45 2.78
CA SER A 29 8.55 -3.21 4.03
C SER A 29 7.33 -2.87 4.88
N SER A 30 6.51 -1.87 4.51
CA SER A 30 5.27 -1.54 5.23
C SER A 30 4.15 -2.46 4.75
N ASP A 31 3.67 -3.35 5.62
CA ASP A 31 2.69 -4.38 5.30
C ASP A 31 1.39 -4.28 6.13
N LYS A 32 1.36 -3.37 7.11
CA LYS A 32 0.19 -3.01 7.90
C LYS A 32 -0.08 -1.53 7.81
N ILE A 33 -1.37 -1.21 7.68
CA ILE A 33 -1.88 0.15 7.72
C ILE A 33 -3.06 0.21 8.70
N GLY A 34 -3.11 1.27 9.50
CA GLY A 34 -4.27 1.63 10.30
C GLY A 34 -4.63 3.08 10.06
N CYS A 35 -5.90 3.35 9.73
CA CYS A 35 -6.36 4.71 9.44
C CYS A 35 -7.52 5.12 10.36
N THR A 36 -7.64 6.43 10.59
CA THR A 36 -8.77 7.06 11.27
C THR A 36 -9.27 8.24 10.45
N VAL A 37 -10.56 8.54 10.62
CA VAL A 37 -11.22 9.71 10.03
C VAL A 37 -11.88 10.47 11.15
N GLU A 38 -11.56 11.75 11.28
CA GLU A 38 -12.18 12.64 12.24
C GLU A 38 -12.84 13.84 11.58
N TRP A 39 -14.06 14.13 12.00
CA TRP A 39 -14.86 15.24 11.50
C TRP A 39 -14.66 16.45 12.41
N CYS A 40 -13.74 17.34 12.04
CA CYS A 40 -13.52 18.59 12.75
C CYS A 40 -14.48 19.68 12.25
N PRO A 41 -14.71 20.77 13.02
CA PRO A 41 -15.65 21.82 12.64
C PRO A 41 -15.37 22.48 11.28
N THR A 42 -14.12 22.51 10.82
CA THR A 42 -13.68 23.21 9.60
C THR A 42 -13.01 22.32 8.56
N MET A 43 -12.77 21.04 8.89
CA MET A 43 -12.07 20.10 8.01
C MET A 43 -12.38 18.66 8.41
N THR A 44 -12.18 17.73 7.48
CA THR A 44 -12.10 16.30 7.82
C THR A 44 -10.63 15.93 7.87
N LEU A 45 -10.18 15.39 9.01
CA LEU A 45 -8.81 14.90 9.18
C LEU A 45 -8.78 13.40 8.92
N VAL A 46 -7.91 12.98 8.00
CA VAL A 46 -7.61 11.57 7.77
C VAL A 46 -6.15 11.35 8.14
N ALA A 47 -5.90 10.40 9.03
CA ALA A 47 -4.55 10.02 9.44
C ALA A 47 -4.39 8.51 9.30
N CYS A 48 -3.26 8.08 8.75
CA CYS A 48 -2.89 6.68 8.61
C CYS A 48 -1.50 6.44 9.16
N GLU A 49 -1.35 5.35 9.90
CA GLU A 49 -0.10 4.86 10.47
C GLU A 49 0.30 3.54 9.81
N TYR A 50 1.60 3.29 9.75
CA TYR A 50 2.19 2.18 9.02
C TYR A 50 3.09 1.35 9.91
N ASN A 51 3.03 0.03 9.76
CA ASN A 51 3.93 -0.88 10.44
C ASN A 51 4.41 -1.96 9.46
N PRO A 52 5.73 -2.25 9.40
CA PRO A 52 6.83 -1.39 9.84
C PRO A 52 6.75 0.04 9.27
N ALA A 53 7.22 1.02 10.03
CA ALA A 53 7.29 2.41 9.57
C ALA A 53 8.31 2.55 8.42
N GLY A 54 7.94 3.35 7.41
CA GLY A 54 8.76 3.62 6.24
C GLY A 54 9.60 4.88 6.39
N ASN A 55 9.86 5.54 5.26
CA ASN A 55 10.54 6.84 5.18
C ASN A 55 11.89 6.91 5.91
N ARG A 56 12.66 5.82 5.87
CA ARG A 56 14.00 5.78 6.45
C ARG A 56 14.97 6.51 5.52
N ILE A 57 15.58 7.57 6.02
CA ILE A 57 16.53 8.38 5.25
C ILE A 57 17.74 7.53 4.84
N ASN A 58 18.19 7.70 3.59
CA ASN A 58 19.26 6.95 2.94
C ASN A 58 18.96 5.45 2.71
N HIS A 59 17.67 5.08 2.67
CA HIS A 59 17.24 3.74 2.25
C HIS A 59 16.50 3.80 0.91
N TYR A 60 16.50 2.67 0.20
CA TYR A 60 15.59 2.43 -0.92
C TYR A 60 14.14 2.47 -0.43
N ILE A 61 13.28 3.12 -1.20
CA ILE A 61 11.83 3.12 -0.94
C ILE A 61 11.27 1.71 -1.20
N TYR A 62 11.73 1.11 -2.30
CA TYR A 62 11.51 -0.28 -2.66
C TYR A 62 12.64 -0.79 -3.56
N ASP A 63 12.81 -2.10 -3.62
CA ASP A 63 13.70 -2.74 -4.57
C ASP A 63 13.15 -2.55 -5.99
N ILE A 64 13.99 -2.02 -6.87
CA ILE A 64 13.66 -1.86 -8.27
C ILE A 64 13.78 -3.21 -8.96
N GLY A 65 12.72 -3.66 -9.61
CA GLY A 65 12.74 -4.92 -10.36
C GLY A 65 11.40 -5.31 -10.92
N ASP A 66 11.34 -6.51 -11.49
CA ASP A 66 10.09 -7.09 -11.96
C ASP A 66 9.25 -7.53 -10.76
N PRO A 67 7.94 -7.26 -10.74
CA PRO A 67 7.11 -7.62 -9.61
C PRO A 67 6.94 -9.13 -9.51
N CYS A 68 6.45 -9.60 -8.35
CA CYS A 68 6.22 -11.03 -8.13
C CYS A 68 5.32 -11.66 -9.21
N THR A 69 5.69 -12.87 -9.62
CA THR A 69 4.91 -13.75 -10.51
C THR A 69 4.69 -15.14 -9.89
N THR A 70 5.53 -15.50 -8.93
CA THR A 70 5.52 -16.72 -8.14
C THR A 70 5.67 -16.36 -6.66
N ASP A 71 5.32 -17.29 -5.76
CA ASP A 71 5.43 -17.03 -4.32
C ASP A 71 6.90 -16.90 -3.90
N GLU A 72 7.81 -17.54 -4.64
CA GLU A 72 9.26 -17.49 -4.45
C GLU A 72 9.88 -16.12 -4.77
N ASP A 73 9.19 -15.29 -5.56
CA ASP A 73 9.65 -13.92 -5.87
C ASP A 73 9.52 -13.00 -4.65
N CYS A 74 8.66 -13.36 -3.69
CA CYS A 74 8.40 -12.57 -2.50
C CYS A 74 9.54 -12.67 -1.48
N GLN A 75 10.10 -11.53 -1.10
CA GLN A 75 11.25 -11.44 -0.19
C GLN A 75 10.85 -11.57 1.30
N CYS A 76 9.95 -12.50 1.63
CA CYS A 76 9.50 -12.75 3.00
C CYS A 76 9.03 -14.19 3.21
N THR A 77 9.22 -14.71 4.42
CA THR A 77 8.88 -16.10 4.76
C THR A 77 7.37 -16.30 4.84
N GLY A 78 6.85 -17.27 4.07
CA GLY A 78 5.42 -17.62 4.07
C GLY A 78 4.53 -16.64 3.32
N CYS A 79 5.13 -15.75 2.52
CA CYS A 79 4.39 -14.83 1.67
C CYS A 79 3.89 -15.53 0.40
N THR A 80 2.77 -15.03 -0.14
CA THR A 80 2.21 -15.48 -1.42
C THR A 80 2.12 -14.32 -2.39
N CYS A 81 2.27 -14.57 -3.67
CA CYS A 81 2.14 -13.55 -4.70
C CYS A 81 0.69 -13.41 -5.19
N SER A 82 0.12 -12.22 -5.02
CA SER A 82 -1.09 -11.78 -5.74
C SER A 82 -0.68 -11.41 -7.17
N ARG A 83 -0.79 -12.36 -8.10
CA ARG A 83 -0.36 -12.15 -9.50
C ARG A 83 -1.14 -11.04 -10.20
N ASP A 84 -2.44 -10.96 -9.93
CA ASP A 84 -3.32 -9.95 -10.55
C ASP A 84 -2.99 -8.54 -10.06
N GLU A 85 -2.58 -8.40 -8.80
CA GLU A 85 -2.19 -7.11 -8.21
C GLU A 85 -0.69 -6.85 -8.31
N ALA A 86 0.12 -7.86 -8.62
CA ALA A 86 1.58 -7.81 -8.61
C ALA A 86 2.14 -7.42 -7.24
N LEU A 87 1.55 -7.96 -6.16
CA LEU A 87 1.89 -7.64 -4.76
C LEU A 87 2.14 -8.93 -3.94
N CYS A 88 3.12 -8.87 -3.04
CA CYS A 88 3.36 -9.92 -2.06
C CYS A 88 2.45 -9.75 -0.84
N ILE A 89 1.74 -10.82 -0.48
CA ILE A 89 0.84 -10.89 0.67
C ILE A 89 1.58 -11.60 1.81
N PRO A 90 1.75 -10.95 2.98
CA PRO A 90 2.39 -11.59 4.14
C PRO A 90 1.52 -12.70 4.76
N PRO A 91 2.13 -13.66 5.50
CA PRO A 91 1.38 -14.71 6.18
C PRO A 91 0.43 -14.13 7.25
N GLY A 92 -0.70 -14.80 7.47
CA GLY A 92 -1.72 -14.38 8.44
C GLY A 92 -2.85 -13.52 7.85
N TYR A 93 -2.78 -13.18 6.56
CA TYR A 93 -3.87 -12.56 5.82
C TYR A 93 -4.50 -13.60 4.91
N THR A 94 -5.68 -14.12 5.28
CA THR A 94 -6.44 -15.02 4.41
C THR A 94 -7.22 -14.21 3.39
N THR A 95 -6.91 -14.38 2.10
CA THR A 95 -7.77 -13.94 1.00
C THR A 95 -9.01 -14.83 0.99
N VAL A 96 -10.06 -14.41 1.72
CA VAL A 96 -11.35 -15.10 1.60
C VAL A 96 -11.96 -14.62 0.30
N MET A 97 -11.75 -15.39 -0.77
CA MET A 97 -12.46 -15.14 -2.03
C MET A 97 -13.96 -15.08 -1.71
N PRO A 98 -14.67 -13.99 -2.05
CA PRO A 98 -16.09 -13.89 -1.73
C PRO A 98 -16.86 -15.02 -2.43
N PRO A 99 -17.90 -15.60 -1.79
CA PRO A 99 -18.80 -16.51 -2.46
C PRO A 99 -19.44 -15.76 -3.65
N THR A 100 -19.28 -16.36 -4.82
CA THR A 100 -19.66 -15.86 -6.15
C THR A 100 -21.11 -15.36 -6.22
N THR A 101 -21.32 -14.04 -6.14
CA THR A 101 -22.48 -13.32 -6.71
C THR A 101 -22.23 -11.81 -6.93
N GLU A 102 -21.22 -11.19 -6.31
CA GLU A 102 -20.86 -9.80 -6.57
C GLU A 102 -19.80 -9.69 -7.69
N LYS A 103 -19.92 -8.65 -8.52
CA LYS A 103 -18.95 -8.29 -9.56
C LYS A 103 -17.53 -8.29 -8.95
N PRO A 104 -16.50 -8.87 -9.59
CA PRO A 104 -15.14 -8.88 -9.04
C PRO A 104 -14.68 -7.45 -8.80
N THR A 105 -14.66 -7.03 -7.53
CA THR A 105 -13.81 -5.92 -7.12
C THR A 105 -12.38 -6.45 -7.15
N THR A 106 -11.47 -5.71 -7.76
CA THR A 106 -10.10 -6.13 -8.08
C THR A 106 -9.21 -6.42 -6.86
N THR A 107 -9.73 -6.24 -5.64
CA THR A 107 -9.02 -6.45 -4.39
C THR A 107 -9.74 -7.48 -3.53
N PRO A 108 -9.06 -8.53 -3.05
CA PRO A 108 -9.63 -9.49 -2.11
C PRO A 108 -10.06 -8.77 -0.82
N LYS A 109 -11.36 -8.82 -0.47
CA LYS A 109 -11.84 -8.31 0.82
C LYS A 109 -11.23 -9.16 1.94
N ILE A 110 -10.54 -8.52 2.88
CA ILE A 110 -9.89 -9.22 4.00
C ILE A 110 -10.96 -9.52 5.05
N TYR A 111 -11.51 -10.73 5.03
CA TYR A 111 -12.49 -11.15 6.02
C TYR A 111 -11.80 -11.56 7.33
N HIS A 112 -12.06 -10.81 8.40
CA HIS A 112 -11.74 -11.20 9.77
C HIS A 112 -12.99 -11.74 10.46
N PRO A 113 -13.00 -13.00 10.94
CA PRO A 113 -14.11 -13.52 11.76
C PRO A 113 -14.23 -12.69 13.04
N GLY A 114 -15.30 -11.91 13.16
CA GLY A 114 -15.52 -10.98 14.27
C GLY A 114 -15.36 -9.49 13.91
N GLY A 115 -15.01 -9.15 12.67
CA GLY A 115 -14.74 -7.78 12.24
C GLY A 115 -13.27 -7.39 12.43
N MET A 116 -12.80 -6.36 11.72
CA MET A 116 -11.37 -5.97 11.77
C MET A 116 -10.98 -5.37 13.13
N CYS A 117 -11.88 -4.60 13.76
CA CYS A 117 -11.65 -3.98 15.06
C CYS A 117 -12.92 -4.04 15.94
N PRO A 118 -13.31 -5.23 16.45
CA PRO A 118 -14.57 -5.43 17.15
C PRO A 118 -14.73 -4.62 18.43
N GLU A 119 -13.63 -4.31 19.10
CA GLU A 119 -13.64 -3.63 20.40
C GLU A 119 -13.61 -2.09 20.28
N ASN A 120 -13.47 -1.56 19.06
CA ASN A 120 -13.28 -0.13 18.84
C ASN A 120 -14.45 0.50 18.08
N ASN A 121 -15.28 1.25 18.79
CA ASN A 121 -16.42 1.99 18.22
C ASN A 121 -16.11 3.49 18.03
N ASN A 122 -14.94 3.80 17.48
CA ASN A 122 -14.49 5.17 17.18
C ASN A 122 -15.09 5.75 15.89
N GLY A 123 -16.22 5.21 15.40
CA GLY A 123 -16.84 5.64 14.16
C GLY A 123 -16.17 5.12 12.87
N MET A 124 -15.02 4.43 12.95
CA MET A 124 -14.49 3.69 11.80
C MET A 124 -15.23 2.38 11.63
N THR A 125 -15.92 2.24 10.50
CA THR A 125 -16.57 0.99 10.06
C THR A 125 -15.57 0.07 9.35
N ASP A 126 -15.86 -1.23 9.25
CA ASP A 126 -15.01 -2.17 8.52
C ASP A 126 -15.03 -1.90 7.01
N GLU A 127 -16.12 -1.37 6.46
CA GLU A 127 -16.19 -0.88 5.08
C GLU A 127 -15.19 0.26 4.83
N ALA A 128 -15.14 1.23 5.74
CA ALA A 128 -14.18 2.32 5.68
C ALA A 128 -12.73 1.83 5.83
N ARG A 129 -12.47 0.88 6.75
CA ARG A 129 -11.14 0.25 6.89
C ARG A 129 -10.73 -0.44 5.59
N GLN A 130 -11.64 -1.21 4.98
CA GLN A 130 -11.38 -1.89 3.72
C GLN A 130 -11.10 -0.90 2.59
N MET A 131 -11.83 0.22 2.52
CA MET A 131 -11.58 1.27 1.52
C MET A 131 -10.15 1.81 1.59
N PHE A 132 -9.61 2.04 2.80
CA PHE A 132 -8.22 2.51 2.95
C PHE A 132 -7.20 1.47 2.49
N VAL A 133 -7.41 0.20 2.85
CA VAL A 133 -6.55 -0.92 2.44
C VAL A 133 -6.58 -1.08 0.91
N ASP A 134 -7.79 -1.12 0.33
CA ASP A 134 -7.99 -1.28 -1.11
C ASP A 134 -7.31 -0.15 -1.87
N LYS A 135 -7.49 1.09 -1.44
CA LYS A 135 -6.89 2.23 -2.13
C LYS A 135 -5.37 2.24 -2.02
N HIS A 136 -4.83 1.83 -0.87
CA HIS A 136 -3.39 1.65 -0.68
C HIS A 136 -2.82 0.61 -1.63
N ASN A 137 -3.45 -0.56 -1.66
CA ASN A 137 -3.00 -1.68 -2.47
C ASN A 137 -3.15 -1.37 -3.97
N GLU A 138 -4.19 -0.64 -4.39
CA GLU A 138 -4.33 -0.14 -5.75
C GLU A 138 -3.12 0.72 -6.16
N TYR A 139 -2.71 1.69 -5.33
CA TYR A 139 -1.55 2.52 -5.63
C TYR A 139 -0.25 1.71 -5.68
N ARG A 140 -0.05 0.79 -4.73
CA ARG A 140 1.14 -0.08 -4.71
C ARG A 140 1.18 -0.99 -5.94
N SER A 141 0.03 -1.53 -6.34
CA SER A 141 -0.12 -2.34 -7.56
C SER A 141 0.24 -1.55 -8.82
N LEU A 142 -0.22 -0.30 -8.93
CA LEU A 142 0.14 0.58 -10.05
C LEU A 142 1.66 0.83 -10.13
N ILE A 143 2.32 1.01 -8.98
CA ILE A 143 3.78 1.18 -8.92
C ILE A 143 4.48 -0.11 -9.33
N ALA A 144 4.10 -1.26 -8.75
CA ALA A 144 4.66 -2.57 -9.06
C ALA A 144 4.53 -2.92 -10.55
N LYS A 145 3.39 -2.59 -11.18
CA LYS A 145 3.16 -2.83 -12.60
C LYS A 145 3.82 -1.82 -13.53
N GLY A 146 4.36 -0.71 -13.02
CA GLY A 146 4.91 0.38 -13.83
C GLY A 146 3.82 1.19 -14.55
N LEU A 147 2.62 1.25 -13.96
CA LEU A 147 1.44 1.95 -14.47
C LEU A 147 1.12 3.24 -13.69
N ALA A 148 1.83 3.50 -12.59
CA ALA A 148 1.72 4.74 -11.84
C ALA A 148 2.22 5.93 -12.67
N HIS A 149 1.54 7.07 -12.60
CA HIS A 149 1.90 8.28 -13.36
C HIS A 149 2.54 9.32 -12.43
N ASN A 150 3.50 10.09 -12.95
CA ASN A 150 4.05 11.27 -12.29
C ASN A 150 3.16 12.51 -12.56
N ASN A 151 3.47 13.62 -11.87
CA ASN A 151 2.71 14.88 -12.02
C ASN A 151 2.83 15.54 -13.41
N LEU A 152 3.67 15.01 -14.31
CA LEU A 152 3.79 15.44 -15.71
C LEU A 152 3.01 14.54 -16.67
N GLY A 153 2.27 13.55 -16.15
CA GLY A 153 1.50 12.58 -16.95
C GLY A 153 2.35 11.46 -17.57
N GLY A 154 3.64 11.37 -17.25
CA GLY A 154 4.50 10.26 -17.66
C GLY A 154 4.41 9.08 -16.69
N LEU A 155 4.56 7.85 -17.20
CA LEU A 155 4.66 6.67 -16.34
C LEU A 155 5.91 6.71 -15.46
N LEU A 156 5.79 6.25 -14.22
CA LEU A 156 6.92 5.92 -13.37
C LEU A 156 7.65 4.75 -14.02
N GLN A 157 8.91 4.98 -14.38
CA GLN A 157 9.70 3.98 -15.12
C GLN A 157 10.12 2.80 -14.26
N ARG A 158 10.05 2.93 -12.92
CA ARG A 158 10.52 1.93 -11.98
C ARG A 158 9.35 1.12 -11.43
N ARG A 159 9.51 -0.19 -11.52
CA ARG A 159 8.61 -1.18 -10.95
C ARG A 159 9.13 -1.59 -9.59
N GLN A 160 8.21 -1.71 -8.65
CA GLN A 160 8.47 -2.33 -7.36
C GLN A 160 8.54 -3.86 -7.56
N LYS A 161 9.62 -4.45 -7.05
CA LYS A 161 9.81 -5.90 -6.96
C LYS A 161 9.00 -6.51 -5.81
#